data_AF-A0A9E1EK74-F1
#
_entry.id   AF-A0A9E1EK74-F1
#
_cell.length_a   1.000
_cell.length_b   1.000
_cell.length_c   1.000
_cell.angle_alpha   90.00
_cell.angle_beta   90.00
_cell.angle_gamma   90.00
#
_symmetry.space_group_name_H-M   'P 1'
#
loop_
_entity.id
_entity.type
_entity.pdbx_description
1 polymer ?
#
loop_
_entity_poly.entity_id
_entity_poly.type
_entity_poly.pdbx_seq_one_letter_code
_entity_poly.pdbx_strand_id
1 'polypeptide(L)'
;AVAIKRIGKGHDTDDTDYSASEIRRHLNKNEICCLENCERAMLYKLRTMNAEDFAKIEDVSEGLENRIVSCVRDAKSINELYDMIKTKRYTHSRIRRIIMRAYLAITKDMGKEVAYLHILAFNETGRKMLAEMKEKAELPIITTYSGIKDEKAKAAFETEARFTDIYSLGFKTPRICGEEQRAKVEIINK
;
A
#
# COMPACT_ATOMS: atom_id res chain seq x y z
N ALA A 1 0.54 -23.52 -13.21
CA ALA A 1 -0.01 -22.21 -13.61
C ALA A 1 -0.04 -22.12 -15.13
N VAL A 2 -1.09 -21.54 -15.72
CA VAL A 2 -1.17 -21.28 -17.16
C VAL A 2 -0.81 -19.81 -17.38
N ALA A 3 0.20 -19.54 -18.20
CA ALA A 3 0.55 -18.17 -18.59
C ALA A 3 -0.17 -17.81 -19.89
N ILE A 4 -0.79 -16.63 -19.93
CA ILE A 4 -1.47 -16.09 -21.13
C ILE A 4 -0.68 -14.88 -21.60
N LYS A 5 -0.55 -14.72 -22.92
CA LYS A 5 0.14 -13.58 -23.52
C LYS A 5 -0.59 -12.27 -23.18
N ARG A 6 0.13 -11.29 -22.67
CA ARG A 6 -0.40 -9.95 -22.39
C ARG A 6 -0.76 -9.22 -23.69
N ILE A 7 -1.89 -8.54 -23.68
CA ILE A 7 -2.29 -7.56 -24.70
C ILE A 7 -1.76 -6.17 -24.26
N GLY A 8 -1.31 -5.36 -25.23
CA GLY A 8 -0.73 -4.04 -25.00
C GLY A 8 0.78 -4.05 -24.72
N LYS A 9 1.37 -2.85 -24.58
CA LYS A 9 2.83 -2.67 -24.49
C LYS A 9 3.45 -2.95 -23.10
N GLY A 10 2.65 -3.10 -22.05
CA GLY A 10 3.15 -3.39 -20.70
C GLY A 10 2.54 -2.51 -19.61
N HIS A 11 3.05 -2.63 -18.38
CA HIS A 11 2.51 -1.86 -17.23
C HIS A 11 2.95 -0.39 -17.23
N ASP A 12 4.21 -0.11 -17.59
CA ASP A 12 4.85 1.21 -17.54
C ASP A 12 5.26 1.67 -18.95
N THR A 13 4.28 1.96 -19.79
CA THR A 13 4.48 2.35 -21.20
C THR A 13 3.59 3.54 -21.56
N ASP A 14 3.68 4.00 -22.80
CA ASP A 14 2.85 5.08 -23.37
C ASP A 14 1.49 4.59 -23.89
N ASP A 15 1.11 3.35 -23.60
CA ASP A 15 -0.12 2.72 -24.05
C ASP A 15 -1.34 3.19 -23.25
N THR A 16 -2.14 4.07 -23.84
CA THR A 16 -3.31 4.68 -23.19
C THR A 16 -4.43 3.71 -22.86
N ASP A 17 -4.48 2.55 -23.52
CA ASP A 17 -5.58 1.59 -23.39
C ASP A 17 -5.28 0.49 -22.37
N TYR A 18 -3.99 0.11 -22.23
CA TYR A 18 -3.59 -1.06 -21.45
C TYR A 18 -2.48 -0.80 -20.41
N SER A 19 -1.83 0.37 -20.43
CA SER A 19 -0.85 0.75 -19.42
C SER A 19 -1.52 1.46 -18.25
N ALA A 20 -1.54 0.80 -17.09
CA ALA A 20 -2.05 1.41 -15.87
C ALA A 20 -1.30 2.71 -15.51
N SER A 21 -0.01 2.82 -15.83
CA SER A 21 0.76 4.05 -15.61
C SER A 21 0.32 5.20 -16.52
N GLU A 22 -0.01 4.92 -17.78
CA GLU A 22 -0.51 5.95 -18.71
C GLU A 22 -1.95 6.34 -18.38
N ILE A 23 -2.82 5.37 -18.08
CA ILE A 23 -4.20 5.62 -17.66
C ILE A 23 -4.22 6.53 -16.43
N ARG A 24 -3.38 6.26 -15.42
CA ARG A 24 -3.29 7.09 -14.21
C ARG A 24 -2.93 8.54 -14.48
N ARG A 25 -2.17 8.84 -15.54
CA ARG A 25 -1.82 10.23 -15.91
C ARG A 25 -3.02 11.03 -16.40
N HIS A 26 -4.04 10.35 -16.91
CA HIS A 26 -5.26 10.94 -17.44
C HIS A 26 -6.42 10.97 -16.43
N LEU A 27 -6.24 10.39 -15.23
CA LEU A 27 -7.24 10.46 -14.17
C LEU A 27 -7.27 11.86 -13.53
N ASN A 28 -8.47 12.32 -13.19
CA ASN A 28 -8.64 13.57 -12.46
C ASN A 28 -8.06 13.44 -11.04
N LYS A 29 -6.94 14.12 -10.77
CA LYS A 29 -6.27 14.10 -9.46
C LYS A 29 -7.16 14.55 -8.29
N ASN A 30 -8.24 15.29 -8.56
CA ASN A 30 -9.19 15.70 -7.52
C ASN A 30 -10.12 14.56 -7.06
N GLU A 31 -10.25 13.50 -7.86
CA GLU A 31 -11.20 12.40 -7.63
C GLU A 31 -10.52 11.13 -7.09
N ILE A 32 -9.19 11.11 -7.10
CA ILE A 32 -8.38 9.96 -6.66
C ILE A 32 -7.46 10.34 -5.50
N CYS A 33 -6.96 9.32 -4.79
CA CYS A 33 -5.88 9.51 -3.84
C CYS A 33 -4.58 9.83 -4.57
N CYS A 34 -3.89 10.87 -4.12
CA CYS A 34 -2.63 11.37 -4.67
C CYS A 34 -1.61 11.55 -3.54
N LEU A 35 -0.40 11.04 -3.74
CA LEU A 35 0.67 11.14 -2.74
C LEU A 35 1.07 12.59 -2.47
N GLU A 36 0.94 13.46 -3.48
CA GLU A 36 1.22 14.89 -3.38
C GLU A 36 0.39 15.57 -2.27
N ASN A 37 -0.83 15.09 -2.00
CA ASN A 37 -1.66 15.61 -0.91
C ASN A 37 -1.12 15.22 0.48
N CYS A 38 -0.34 14.13 0.57
CA CYS A 38 0.30 13.67 1.80
C CYS A 38 1.77 14.11 1.93
N GLU A 39 2.32 14.86 0.97
CA GLU A 39 3.76 15.14 0.86
C GLU A 39 4.32 15.77 2.15
N ARG A 40 3.63 16.77 2.72
CA ARG A 40 4.07 17.42 3.96
C ARG A 40 4.06 16.46 5.15
N ALA A 41 3.05 15.60 5.24
CA ALA A 41 2.96 14.61 6.31
C ALA A 41 4.05 13.53 6.18
N MET A 42 4.34 13.11 4.94
CA MET A 42 5.41 12.17 4.64
C MET A 42 6.78 12.78 4.97
N LEU A 43 7.08 14.00 4.53
CA LEU A 43 8.31 14.70 4.86
C LEU A 43 8.47 14.92 6.37
N TYR A 44 7.40 15.30 7.07
CA TYR A 44 7.40 15.40 8.53
C TYR A 44 7.83 14.07 9.17
N LYS A 45 7.15 12.97 8.84
CA LYS A 45 7.46 11.64 9.38
C LYS A 45 8.92 11.26 9.15
N LEU A 46 9.40 11.42 7.92
CA LEU A 46 10.79 11.08 7.56
C LEU A 46 11.81 11.97 8.29
N ARG A 47 11.53 13.27 8.47
CA ARG A 47 12.42 14.22 9.17
C ARG A 47 12.53 13.93 10.67
N THR A 48 11.54 13.24 11.25
CA THR A 48 11.59 12.80 12.66
C THR A 48 12.33 11.48 12.88
N MET A 49 12.71 10.78 11.81
CA MET A 49 13.40 9.48 11.89
C MET A 49 14.92 9.67 11.89
N ASN A 50 15.61 8.81 12.63
CA ASN A 50 17.07 8.73 12.63
C ASN A 50 17.58 7.53 11.80
N ALA A 51 18.91 7.36 11.73
CA ALA A 51 19.52 6.27 10.96
C ALA A 51 19.11 4.88 11.49
N GLU A 52 18.94 4.71 12.80
CA GLU A 52 18.51 3.45 13.41
C GLU A 52 17.07 3.10 13.04
N ASP A 53 16.19 4.11 12.93
CA ASP A 53 14.82 3.91 12.45
C ASP A 53 14.78 3.45 11.00
N PHE A 54 15.58 4.09 10.12
CA PHE A 54 15.69 3.65 8.73
C PHE A 54 16.33 2.26 8.59
N ALA A 55 17.29 1.91 9.44
CA ALA A 55 17.90 0.58 9.45
C ALA A 55 16.91 -0.55 9.82
N LYS A 56 15.75 -0.23 10.40
CA LYS A 56 14.65 -1.19 10.65
C LYS A 56 13.79 -1.45 9.42
N ILE A 57 13.92 -0.65 8.36
CA ILE A 57 13.12 -0.78 7.14
C ILE A 57 13.75 -1.83 6.20
N GLU A 58 12.90 -2.70 5.65
CA GLU A 58 13.35 -3.69 4.68
C GLU A 58 13.89 -3.01 3.40
N ASP A 59 14.92 -3.62 2.81
CA ASP A 59 15.73 -3.09 1.70
C ASP A 59 16.65 -1.91 2.05
N VAL A 60 16.76 -1.52 3.32
CA VAL A 60 17.80 -0.60 3.79
C VAL A 60 19.01 -1.39 4.29
N SER A 61 20.16 -1.18 3.66
CA SER A 61 21.41 -1.84 4.02
C SER A 61 22.61 -1.00 3.60
N GLU A 62 23.75 -1.26 4.24
CA GLU A 62 25.07 -0.77 3.85
C GLU A 62 25.17 0.76 3.77
N GLY A 63 24.72 1.46 4.82
CA GLY A 63 24.83 2.92 4.91
C GLY A 63 23.77 3.69 4.15
N LEU A 64 22.81 3.01 3.50
CA LEU A 64 21.68 3.66 2.84
C LEU A 64 20.86 4.49 3.84
N GLU A 65 20.72 4.03 5.08
CA GLU A 65 20.09 4.77 6.17
C GLU A 65 20.70 6.16 6.38
N ASN A 66 22.03 6.27 6.36
CA ASN A 66 22.74 7.54 6.53
C ASN A 66 22.51 8.46 5.34
N ARG A 67 22.51 7.91 4.12
CA ARG A 67 22.19 8.66 2.90
C ARG A 67 20.77 9.19 2.95
N ILE A 68 19.78 8.37 3.34
CA ILE A 68 18.39 8.79 3.45
C ILE A 68 18.26 9.93 4.45
N VAL A 69 18.84 9.80 5.65
CA VAL A 69 18.83 10.86 6.67
C VAL A 69 19.42 12.16 6.13
N SER A 70 20.55 12.10 5.42
CA SER A 70 21.14 13.28 4.79
C SER A 70 20.20 13.90 3.76
N CYS A 71 19.65 13.11 2.83
CA CYS A 71 18.80 13.62 1.76
C CYS A 71 17.47 14.19 2.29
N VAL A 72 16.88 13.57 3.32
CA VAL A 72 15.62 14.03 3.94
C VAL A 72 15.75 15.44 4.55
N ARG A 73 16.95 15.84 5.01
CA ARG A 73 17.18 17.18 5.57
C ARG A 73 17.03 18.28 4.52
N ASP A 74 17.52 18.02 3.31
CA ASP A 74 17.59 19.02 2.24
C ASP A 74 16.40 18.98 1.29
N ALA A 75 15.79 17.80 1.09
CA ALA A 75 14.68 17.61 0.15
C ALA A 75 13.44 18.43 0.53
N LYS A 76 12.87 19.13 -0.45
CA LYS A 76 11.67 19.97 -0.32
C LYS A 76 10.43 19.31 -0.90
N SER A 77 10.59 18.22 -1.65
CA SER A 77 9.51 17.38 -2.17
C SER A 77 9.90 15.89 -2.11
N ILE A 78 8.92 15.00 -2.24
CA ILE A 78 9.15 13.55 -2.28
C ILE A 78 9.85 13.12 -3.57
N ASN A 79 9.53 13.75 -4.71
CA ASN A 79 10.23 13.46 -5.97
C ASN A 79 11.70 13.88 -5.91
N GLU A 80 11.99 15.07 -5.39
CA GLU A 80 13.37 15.53 -5.15
C GLU A 80 14.10 14.58 -4.20
N LEU A 81 13.46 14.14 -3.11
CA LEU A 81 14.03 13.15 -2.20
C LEU A 81 14.41 11.85 -2.93
N TYR A 82 13.54 11.34 -3.81
CA TYR A 82 13.83 10.15 -4.60
C TYR A 82 15.05 10.34 -5.50
N ASP A 83 15.16 11.49 -6.17
CA ASP A 83 16.27 11.81 -7.06
C ASP A 83 17.59 11.95 -6.30
N MET A 84 17.56 12.58 -5.12
CA MET A 84 18.73 12.73 -4.25
C MET A 84 19.24 11.37 -3.72
N ILE A 85 18.34 10.48 -3.31
CA ILE A 85 18.73 9.16 -2.79
C ILE A 85 19.24 8.27 -3.93
N LYS A 86 18.70 8.40 -5.14
CA LYS A 86 18.99 7.53 -6.28
C LYS A 86 20.48 7.47 -6.60
N THR A 87 20.94 6.25 -6.83
CA THR A 87 22.29 5.96 -7.33
C THR A 87 22.21 4.89 -8.41
N LYS A 88 23.35 4.50 -9.00
CA LYS A 88 23.40 3.31 -9.89
C LYS A 88 22.97 2.04 -9.15
N ARG A 89 23.21 1.97 -7.83
CA ARG A 89 22.90 0.81 -6.99
C ARG A 89 21.45 0.77 -6.53
N TYR A 90 20.84 1.92 -6.26
CA TYR A 90 19.48 2.02 -5.71
C TYR A 90 18.52 2.63 -6.75
N THR A 91 17.66 1.78 -7.31
CA THR A 91 16.66 2.20 -8.31
C THR A 91 15.51 2.98 -7.66
N HIS A 92 14.82 3.82 -8.44
CA HIS A 92 13.64 4.55 -7.93
C HIS A 92 12.58 3.62 -7.33
N SER A 93 12.31 2.46 -7.96
CA SER A 93 11.32 1.52 -7.43
C SER A 93 11.69 0.99 -6.04
N ARG A 94 12.97 0.72 -5.78
CA ARG A 94 13.45 0.32 -4.44
C ARG A 94 13.29 1.48 -3.45
N ILE A 95 13.70 2.68 -3.84
CA ILE A 95 13.63 3.87 -2.98
C ILE A 95 12.18 4.21 -2.62
N ARG A 96 11.26 4.21 -3.59
CA ARG A 96 9.83 4.45 -3.35
C ARG A 96 9.26 3.47 -2.32
N ARG A 97 9.61 2.18 -2.41
CA ARG A 97 9.20 1.17 -1.42
C ARG A 97 9.76 1.44 -0.03
N ILE A 98 11.06 1.76 0.07
CA ILE A 98 11.70 2.08 1.36
C ILE A 98 11.03 3.30 2.00
N ILE A 99 10.85 4.38 1.25
CA ILE A 99 10.26 5.61 1.77
C ILE A 99 8.79 5.41 2.16
N MET A 100 8.02 4.65 1.36
CA MET A 100 6.63 4.32 1.72
C MET A 100 6.57 3.46 2.99
N ARG A 101 7.43 2.45 3.12
CA ARG A 101 7.53 1.64 4.34
C ARG A 101 7.87 2.51 5.55
N ALA A 102 8.84 3.40 5.43
CA ALA A 102 9.21 4.34 6.50
C ALA A 102 8.04 5.25 6.90
N TYR A 103 7.31 5.79 5.91
CA TYR A 103 6.13 6.61 6.15
C TYR A 103 5.02 5.86 6.90
N LEU A 104 4.75 4.61 6.50
CA LEU A 104 3.76 3.74 7.11
C LEU A 104 4.25 3.02 8.38
N ALA A 105 5.50 3.27 8.80
CA ALA A 105 6.17 2.57 9.90
C ALA A 105 6.20 1.03 9.73
N ILE A 106 6.35 0.56 8.49
CA ILE A 106 6.50 -0.86 8.14
C ILE A 106 7.97 -1.26 8.30
N THR A 107 8.26 -2.05 9.32
CA THR A 107 9.59 -2.51 9.67
C THR A 107 9.79 -3.99 9.34
N LYS A 108 11.05 -4.43 9.34
CA LYS A 108 11.46 -5.80 8.98
C LYS A 108 11.01 -6.89 9.96
N ASP A 109 10.66 -6.51 11.18
CA ASP A 109 10.13 -7.37 12.24
C ASP A 109 8.61 -7.57 12.15
N MET A 110 7.90 -6.78 11.32
CA MET A 110 6.49 -7.05 11.04
C MET A 110 6.35 -8.41 10.34
N GLY A 111 5.44 -9.24 10.86
CA GLY A 111 5.20 -10.58 10.32
C GLY A 111 4.81 -10.55 8.84
N LYS A 112 5.39 -11.48 8.07
CA LYS A 112 5.12 -11.63 6.62
C LYS A 112 4.07 -12.70 6.31
N GLU A 113 3.59 -13.39 7.34
CA GLU A 113 2.60 -14.44 7.21
C GLU A 113 1.22 -13.87 6.96
N VAL A 114 0.47 -14.48 6.04
CA VAL A 114 -0.92 -14.13 5.79
C VAL A 114 -1.76 -14.57 6.99
N ALA A 115 -2.40 -13.63 7.66
CA ALA A 115 -3.19 -13.91 8.86
C ALA A 115 -4.66 -14.27 8.55
N TYR A 116 -5.19 -13.84 7.40
CA TYR A 116 -6.61 -14.02 7.07
C TYR A 116 -6.89 -13.82 5.57
N LEU A 117 -8.10 -14.18 5.15
CA LEU A 117 -8.64 -13.91 3.82
C LEU A 117 -9.71 -12.82 3.91
N HIS A 118 -9.44 -11.63 3.36
CA HIS A 118 -10.40 -10.52 3.34
C HIS A 118 -11.30 -10.59 2.11
N ILE A 119 -12.60 -10.73 2.30
CA ILE A 119 -13.57 -10.70 1.21
C ILE A 119 -13.98 -9.25 0.94
N LEU A 120 -13.53 -8.70 -0.19
CA LEU A 120 -13.89 -7.34 -0.62
C LEU A 120 -15.20 -7.31 -1.42
N ALA A 121 -15.41 -8.30 -2.30
CA ALA A 121 -16.59 -8.40 -3.14
C ALA A 121 -16.85 -9.84 -3.60
N PHE A 122 -18.10 -10.16 -3.97
CA PHE A 122 -18.45 -11.39 -4.67
C PHE A 122 -19.72 -11.23 -5.53
N ASN A 123 -19.85 -12.05 -6.58
CA ASN A 123 -21.11 -12.24 -7.32
C ASN A 123 -21.80 -13.54 -6.87
N GLU A 124 -22.92 -13.95 -7.51
CA GLU A 124 -23.64 -15.17 -7.09
C GLU A 124 -22.81 -16.46 -7.23
N THR A 125 -21.97 -16.57 -8.26
CA THR A 125 -21.03 -17.71 -8.37
C THR A 125 -20.02 -17.69 -7.22
N GLY A 126 -19.43 -16.52 -6.94
CA GLY A 126 -18.50 -16.33 -5.83
C GLY A 126 -19.13 -16.58 -4.47
N ARG A 127 -20.43 -16.28 -4.30
CA ARG A 127 -21.19 -16.56 -3.09
C ARG A 127 -21.27 -18.06 -2.80
N LYS A 128 -21.54 -18.88 -3.82
CA LYS A 128 -21.57 -20.35 -3.70
C LYS A 128 -20.19 -20.90 -3.33
N MET A 129 -19.15 -20.40 -3.99
CA MET A 129 -17.76 -20.78 -3.65
C MET A 129 -17.38 -20.35 -2.24
N LEU A 130 -17.80 -19.17 -1.80
CA LEU A 130 -17.50 -18.65 -0.47
C LEU A 130 -18.12 -19.52 0.64
N ALA A 131 -19.28 -20.14 0.39
CA ALA A 131 -19.87 -21.09 1.33
C ALA A 131 -18.97 -22.31 1.54
N GLU A 132 -18.43 -22.88 0.46
CA GLU A 132 -17.49 -23.99 0.51
C GLU A 132 -16.15 -23.59 1.14
N MET A 133 -15.63 -22.40 0.80
CA MET A 133 -14.37 -21.89 1.36
C MET A 133 -14.44 -21.71 2.87
N LYS A 134 -15.60 -21.32 3.43
CA LYS A 134 -15.77 -21.18 4.88
C LYS A 134 -15.58 -22.50 5.64
N GLU A 135 -15.79 -23.64 4.99
CA GLU A 135 -15.60 -24.96 5.59
C GLU A 135 -14.17 -25.49 5.39
N LYS A 136 -13.52 -25.12 4.28
CA LYS A 136 -12.27 -25.74 3.83
C LYS A 136 -11.03 -24.87 3.96
N ALA A 137 -11.18 -23.55 4.10
CA ALA A 137 -10.03 -22.65 4.16
C ALA A 137 -9.23 -22.85 5.46
N GLU A 138 -7.90 -22.88 5.32
CA GLU A 138 -6.98 -22.99 6.46
C GLU A 138 -6.84 -21.67 7.25
N LEU A 139 -7.24 -20.55 6.63
CA LEU A 139 -7.17 -19.22 7.21
C LEU A 139 -8.58 -18.66 7.49
N PRO A 140 -8.74 -17.83 8.54
CA PRO A 140 -10.00 -17.14 8.83
C PRO A 140 -10.46 -16.31 7.64
N ILE A 141 -11.74 -16.43 7.28
CA ILE A 141 -12.38 -15.60 6.25
C ILE A 141 -13.09 -14.42 6.93
N ILE A 142 -12.65 -13.20 6.61
CA ILE A 142 -13.20 -11.96 7.16
C ILE A 142 -14.10 -11.29 6.13
N THR A 143 -15.29 -10.90 6.58
CA THR A 143 -16.29 -10.14 5.79
C THR A 143 -16.69 -8.84 6.47
N THR A 144 -16.62 -8.78 7.80
CA THR A 144 -16.89 -7.58 8.59
C THR A 144 -15.91 -7.50 9.74
N TYR A 145 -15.57 -6.28 10.17
CA TYR A 145 -14.70 -6.06 11.32
C TYR A 145 -15.25 -6.67 12.62
N SER A 146 -16.56 -6.55 12.87
CA SER A 146 -17.20 -7.13 14.06
C SER A 146 -17.22 -8.65 14.11
N GLY A 147 -17.03 -9.31 12.96
CA GLY A 147 -17.01 -10.77 12.84
C GLY A 147 -15.65 -11.40 13.13
N ILE A 148 -14.59 -10.60 13.32
CA ILE A 148 -13.23 -11.10 13.51
C ILE A 148 -13.07 -11.64 14.93
N LYS A 149 -12.85 -12.95 15.06
CA LYS A 149 -12.64 -13.63 16.35
C LYS A 149 -11.18 -13.94 16.64
N ASP A 150 -10.40 -14.23 15.61
CA ASP A 150 -8.98 -14.56 15.75
C ASP A 150 -8.15 -13.30 16.01
N GLU A 151 -7.33 -13.33 17.06
CA GLU A 151 -6.57 -12.15 17.52
C GLU A 151 -5.46 -11.75 16.53
N LYS A 152 -4.79 -12.72 15.89
CA LYS A 152 -3.75 -12.46 14.90
C LYS A 152 -4.36 -11.81 13.65
N ALA A 153 -5.48 -12.34 13.19
CA ALA A 153 -6.27 -11.77 12.10
C ALA A 153 -6.75 -10.36 12.42
N LYS A 154 -7.23 -10.14 13.65
CA LYS A 154 -7.69 -8.81 14.09
C LYS A 154 -6.55 -7.79 14.11
N ALA A 155 -5.39 -8.13 14.66
CA ALA A 155 -4.23 -7.24 14.68
C ALA A 155 -3.72 -6.90 13.27
N ALA A 156 -3.74 -7.88 12.35
CA ALA A 156 -3.41 -7.65 10.95
C ALA A 156 -4.43 -6.71 10.27
N PHE A 157 -5.73 -6.96 10.47
CA PHE A 157 -6.79 -6.09 9.95
C PHE A 157 -6.69 -4.66 10.50
N GLU A 158 -6.45 -4.47 11.80
CA GLU A 158 -6.31 -3.14 12.40
C GLU A 158 -5.09 -2.39 11.84
N THR A 159 -4.01 -3.12 11.52
CA THR A 159 -2.84 -2.56 10.85
C THR A 159 -3.18 -2.09 9.42
N GLU A 160 -3.88 -2.92 8.64
CA GLU A 160 -4.35 -2.57 7.30
C GLU A 160 -5.32 -1.38 7.34
N ALA A 161 -6.27 -1.38 8.27
CA ALA A 161 -7.21 -0.28 8.45
C ALA A 161 -6.51 1.05 8.76
N ARG A 162 -5.45 1.02 9.57
CA ARG A 162 -4.60 2.21 9.80
C ARG A 162 -3.92 2.68 8.51
N PHE A 163 -3.49 1.77 7.63
CA PHE A 163 -2.95 2.14 6.32
C PHE A 163 -4.03 2.74 5.41
N THR A 164 -5.25 2.20 5.42
CA THR A 164 -6.40 2.80 4.73
C THR A 164 -6.69 4.21 5.25
N ASP A 165 -6.66 4.42 6.58
CA ASP A 165 -6.84 5.76 7.17
C ASP A 165 -5.77 6.76 6.69
N ILE A 166 -4.51 6.33 6.59
CA ILE A 166 -3.43 7.16 6.04
C ILE A 166 -3.63 7.40 4.54
N TYR A 167 -4.02 6.38 3.78
CA TYR A 167 -4.35 6.50 2.36
C TYR A 167 -5.49 7.51 2.12
N SER A 168 -6.48 7.53 3.00
CA SER A 168 -7.62 8.44 2.98
C SER A 168 -7.24 9.92 3.13
N LEU A 169 -6.07 10.23 3.69
CA LEU A 169 -5.52 11.59 3.72
C LEU A 169 -5.06 12.08 2.33
N GLY A 170 -4.81 11.16 1.39
CA GLY A 170 -4.30 11.50 0.06
C GLY A 170 -5.38 11.97 -0.91
N PHE A 171 -6.65 11.99 -0.53
CA PHE A 171 -7.70 12.62 -1.34
C PHE A 171 -7.67 14.14 -1.19
N LYS A 172 -8.13 14.88 -2.22
CA LYS A 172 -8.22 16.35 -2.20
C LYS A 172 -8.91 16.87 -0.93
N THR A 173 -10.02 16.23 -0.58
CA THR A 173 -10.67 16.39 0.72
C THR A 173 -10.41 15.10 1.49
N PRO A 174 -9.63 15.14 2.58
CA PRO A 174 -9.35 13.96 3.39
C PRO A 174 -10.64 13.26 3.80
N ARG A 175 -10.67 11.94 3.64
CA ARG A 175 -11.80 11.12 4.09
C ARG A 175 -11.67 10.83 5.58
N ILE A 176 -12.78 10.43 6.19
CA ILE A 176 -12.83 10.09 7.61
C ILE A 176 -12.05 8.80 7.88
N CYS A 177 -11.53 8.65 9.11
CA CYS A 177 -10.99 7.37 9.56
C CYS A 177 -12.09 6.32 9.72
N GLY A 178 -11.68 5.05 9.68
CA GLY A 178 -12.54 3.92 9.96
C GLY A 178 -13.29 3.39 8.73
N GLU A 179 -12.93 3.83 7.51
CA GLU A 179 -13.60 3.36 6.28
C GLU A 179 -13.45 1.85 6.12
N GLU A 180 -12.27 1.29 6.37
CA GLU A 180 -12.01 -0.16 6.25
C GLU A 180 -12.91 -0.98 7.19
N GLN A 181 -13.07 -0.55 8.44
CA GLN A 181 -13.91 -1.23 9.44
C GLN A 181 -15.40 -1.12 9.14
N ARG A 182 -15.82 -0.04 8.46
CA ARG A 182 -17.22 0.24 8.09
C ARG A 182 -17.58 -0.28 6.71
N ALA A 183 -16.58 -0.65 5.91
CA ALA A 183 -16.77 -1.19 4.58
C ALA A 183 -17.65 -2.44 4.65
N LYS A 184 -18.61 -2.52 3.73
CA LYS A 184 -19.43 -3.70 3.53
C LYS A 184 -18.90 -4.41 2.30
N VAL A 185 -18.94 -5.74 2.36
CA VAL A 185 -18.63 -6.56 1.18
C VAL A 185 -19.54 -6.17 0.03
N GLU A 186 -18.96 -5.89 -1.13
CA GLU A 186 -19.71 -5.51 -2.32
C GLU A 186 -20.33 -6.76 -2.97
N ILE A 187 -21.65 -6.74 -3.16
CA ILE A 187 -22.38 -7.81 -3.87
C ILE A 187 -22.60 -7.36 -5.31
N ILE A 188 -21.93 -8.05 -6.22
CA ILE A 188 -21.99 -7.73 -7.65
C ILE A 188 -23.14 -8.52 -8.27
N ASN A 189 -24.24 -7.82 -8.55
CA ASN A 189 -25.39 -8.36 -9.28
C ASN A 189 -25.05 -8.38 -10.78
N LYS A 190 -24.35 -9.42 -11.23
CA LYS A 190 -24.13 -9.75 -12.63
C LYS A 190 -24.81 -11.06 -12.96
#